data_AF-G3NHV8-F1
#
_entry.id   AF-G3NHV8-F1
#
_cell.length_a   1.000
_cell.length_b   1.000
_cell.length_c   1.000
_cell.angle_alpha   90.00
_cell.angle_beta   90.00
_cell.angle_gamma   90.00
#
_symmetry.space_group_name_H-M   'P 1'
#
loop_
_entity.id
_entity.type
_entity.pdbx_description
1 polymer ?
#
loop_
_entity_poly.entity_id
_entity_poly.type
_entity_poly.pdbx_seq_one_letter_code
_entity_poly.pdbx_strand_id
1 'polypeptide(L)'
;MKFKATATVEDITGDVKNAAHFRYAEETKLAWEEGKLCADITEEQRKLTEADLIIFQFPMYWFTVPAIMKGWMDRVLTLGYAYSEERRYSQGIFKDKKAMLSFTTGSHESMFSADGVNGDMNVTLWPLQNGILHYCGFQVLAPQIFWAPSRLPSEARGTLLEGWRTRLQGVLAEKPLSFTPLDCFDGEKGFQLKPEFQEKNASKEYGLTVGIHLGKALP
;
A
#
# COMPACT_ATOMS: atom_id res chain seq x y z
N MET A 1 -8.88 19.23 7.27
CA MET A 1 -9.75 18.37 6.42
C MET A 1 -10.65 17.54 7.32
N LYS A 2 -11.95 17.43 7.00
CA LYS A 2 -12.91 16.58 7.71
C LYS A 2 -13.26 15.36 6.84
N PHE A 3 -12.27 14.55 6.49
CA PHE A 3 -12.50 13.37 5.65
C PHE A 3 -13.28 12.31 6.45
N LYS A 4 -14.38 11.79 5.87
CA LYS A 4 -15.15 10.69 6.45
C LYS A 4 -14.39 9.38 6.24
N ALA A 5 -14.01 8.69 7.32
CA ALA A 5 -13.20 7.48 7.23
C ALA A 5 -14.01 6.18 7.17
N THR A 6 -15.31 6.22 7.45
CA THR A 6 -16.16 5.03 7.50
C THR A 6 -16.72 4.71 6.12
N ALA A 7 -16.45 3.51 5.61
CA ALA A 7 -17.06 2.98 4.40
C ALA A 7 -18.52 2.56 4.71
N THR A 8 -19.51 3.26 4.12
CA THR A 8 -20.94 2.98 4.37
C THR A 8 -21.76 3.17 3.09
N VAL A 9 -23.04 2.77 3.13
CA VAL A 9 -23.98 2.96 2.00
C VAL A 9 -24.07 4.42 1.53
N GLU A 10 -23.80 5.39 2.42
CA GLU A 10 -23.80 6.82 2.11
C GLU A 10 -22.65 7.25 1.19
N ASP A 11 -21.75 6.34 0.80
CA ASP A 11 -20.71 6.60 -0.19
C ASP A 11 -21.24 6.51 -1.64
N ILE A 12 -22.49 6.07 -1.78
CA ILE A 12 -23.24 5.96 -3.03
C ILE A 12 -24.36 6.99 -3.02
N THR A 13 -24.47 7.76 -4.10
CA THR A 13 -25.57 8.69 -4.35
C THR A 13 -26.72 7.96 -5.03
N GLY A 14 -27.93 8.11 -4.47
CA GLY A 14 -29.13 7.42 -4.96
C GLY A 14 -29.28 6.00 -4.42
N ASP A 15 -30.09 5.21 -5.11
CA ASP A 15 -30.42 3.84 -4.69
C ASP A 15 -29.30 2.85 -5.01
N VAL A 16 -29.09 1.91 -4.09
CA VAL A 16 -28.21 0.75 -4.30
C VAL A 16 -28.96 -0.38 -5.00
N LYS A 17 -28.24 -1.26 -5.69
CA LYS A 17 -28.83 -2.36 -6.47
C LYS A 17 -29.57 -3.36 -5.59
N ASN A 18 -29.04 -3.70 -4.41
CA ASN A 18 -29.63 -4.66 -3.48
C ASN A 18 -29.46 -4.22 -2.02
N ALA A 19 -30.35 -3.34 -1.56
CA ALA A 19 -30.35 -2.87 -0.17
C ALA A 19 -30.57 -4.00 0.86
N ALA A 20 -31.32 -5.04 0.51
CA ALA A 20 -31.60 -6.18 1.39
C ALA A 20 -30.36 -7.08 1.63
N HIS A 21 -29.43 -7.09 0.68
CA HIS A 21 -28.17 -7.82 0.78
C HIS A 21 -27.03 -6.93 0.26
N PHE A 22 -26.76 -5.86 1.02
CA PHE A 22 -25.76 -4.86 0.65
C PHE A 22 -24.35 -5.44 0.65
N ARG A 23 -23.66 -5.35 -0.49
CA ARG A 23 -22.26 -5.75 -0.67
C ARG A 23 -21.44 -4.55 -1.12
N TYR A 24 -20.76 -3.91 -0.18
CA TYR A 24 -20.07 -2.64 -0.38
C TYR A 24 -19.18 -2.61 -1.64
N ALA A 25 -18.36 -3.64 -1.86
CA ALA A 25 -17.45 -3.68 -3.01
C ALA A 25 -18.19 -3.72 -4.37
N GLU A 26 -19.29 -4.47 -4.47
CA GLU A 26 -20.06 -4.59 -5.72
C GLU A 26 -20.90 -3.34 -5.98
N GLU A 27 -21.51 -2.80 -4.92
CA GLU A 27 -22.34 -1.59 -5.00
C GLU A 27 -21.50 -0.35 -5.32
N THR A 28 -20.33 -0.20 -4.70
CA THR A 28 -19.41 0.92 -5.01
C THR A 28 -18.74 0.78 -6.38
N LYS A 29 -18.49 -0.44 -6.86
CA LYS A 29 -18.07 -0.68 -8.25
C LYS A 29 -19.13 -0.17 -9.23
N LEU A 30 -20.40 -0.55 -9.03
CA LEU A 30 -21.49 -0.09 -9.88
C LEU A 30 -21.65 1.42 -9.79
N ALA A 31 -21.60 1.98 -8.58
CA ALA A 31 -21.67 3.42 -8.39
C ALA A 31 -20.51 4.15 -9.08
N TRP A 32 -19.31 3.58 -9.10
CA TRP A 32 -18.19 4.15 -9.86
C TRP A 32 -18.46 4.13 -11.37
N GLU A 33 -18.93 2.99 -11.91
CA GLU A 33 -19.26 2.83 -13.34
C GLU A 33 -20.35 3.81 -13.80
N GLU A 34 -21.31 4.11 -12.91
CA GLU A 34 -22.45 5.00 -13.18
C GLU A 34 -22.22 6.47 -12.78
N GLY A 35 -21.04 6.80 -12.22
CA GLY A 35 -20.75 8.17 -11.75
C GLY A 35 -21.56 8.60 -10.52
N LYS A 36 -21.96 7.64 -9.68
CA LYS A 36 -22.77 7.81 -8.47
C LYS A 36 -21.99 7.75 -7.17
N LEU A 37 -20.66 7.69 -7.18
CA LEU A 37 -19.89 7.82 -5.94
C LEU A 37 -19.99 9.24 -5.37
N CYS A 38 -19.94 9.36 -4.04
CA CYS A 38 -19.94 10.65 -3.37
C CYS A 38 -18.79 11.57 -3.82
N ALA A 39 -19.04 12.88 -3.77
CA ALA A 39 -18.14 13.91 -4.28
C ALA A 39 -16.76 13.91 -3.60
N ASP A 40 -16.71 13.58 -2.30
CA ASP A 40 -15.45 13.48 -1.57
C ASP A 40 -14.60 12.30 -2.02
N ILE A 41 -15.20 11.17 -2.41
CA ILE A 41 -14.47 10.02 -2.98
C ILE A 41 -13.96 10.36 -4.37
N THR A 42 -14.83 10.87 -5.24
CA THR A 42 -14.47 11.16 -6.64
C THR A 42 -13.39 12.24 -6.75
N GLU A 43 -13.35 13.22 -5.86
CA GLU A 43 -12.27 14.21 -5.80
C GLU A 43 -10.92 13.58 -5.41
N GLU A 44 -10.89 12.62 -4.48
CA GLU A 44 -9.67 11.90 -4.13
C GLU A 44 -9.22 10.96 -5.27
N GLN A 45 -10.15 10.32 -5.97
CA GLN A 45 -9.86 9.54 -7.17
C GLN A 45 -9.30 10.41 -8.31
N ARG A 46 -9.83 11.62 -8.50
CA ARG A 46 -9.29 12.59 -9.47
C ARG A 46 -7.81 12.90 -9.19
N LYS A 47 -7.47 13.22 -7.93
CA LYS A 47 -6.08 13.51 -7.52
C LYS A 47 -5.15 12.31 -7.77
N LEU A 48 -5.60 11.10 -7.47
CA LEU A 48 -4.84 9.87 -7.74
C LEU A 48 -4.65 9.62 -9.24
N THR A 49 -5.66 9.93 -10.05
CA THR A 49 -5.59 9.80 -11.50
C THR A 49 -4.54 10.75 -12.07
N GLU A 50 -4.47 11.98 -11.56
CA GLU A 50 -3.51 13.01 -11.99
C GLU A 50 -2.08 12.79 -11.48
N ALA A 51 -1.90 12.13 -10.33
CA ALA A 51 -0.59 11.98 -9.71
C ALA A 51 0.28 10.89 -10.34
N ASP A 52 1.55 11.19 -10.63
CA ASP A 52 2.57 10.18 -11.00
C ASP A 52 3.21 9.53 -9.77
N LEU A 53 3.29 10.28 -8.66
CA LEU A 53 3.85 9.86 -7.38
C LEU A 53 2.89 10.16 -6.25
N ILE A 54 2.59 9.15 -5.43
CA ILE A 54 1.74 9.27 -4.25
C ILE A 54 2.59 9.04 -2.99
N ILE A 55 2.63 10.04 -2.11
CA ILE A 55 3.35 9.94 -0.83
C ILE A 55 2.35 9.89 0.32
N PHE A 56 2.33 8.78 1.04
CA PHE A 56 1.49 8.60 2.22
C PHE A 56 2.26 9.07 3.46
N GLN A 57 1.99 10.30 3.92
CA GLN A 57 2.58 10.84 5.13
C GLN A 57 1.74 10.54 6.38
N PHE A 58 2.28 9.84 7.38
CA PHE A 58 1.55 9.55 8.61
C PHE A 58 2.44 9.30 9.84
N PRO A 59 1.94 9.48 11.07
CA PRO A 59 2.51 8.81 12.23
C PRO A 59 2.10 7.33 12.25
N MET A 60 3.04 6.43 12.45
CA MET A 60 2.71 5.00 12.66
C MET A 60 1.94 4.84 13.96
N TYR A 61 0.71 4.33 13.86
CA TYR A 61 -0.13 3.98 15.00
C TYR A 61 -0.47 2.50 14.93
N TRP A 62 -0.25 1.78 16.04
CA TRP A 62 -0.53 0.35 16.13
C TRP A 62 0.07 -0.45 14.97
N PHE A 63 1.34 -0.20 14.65
CA PHE A 63 2.09 -0.89 13.59
C PHE A 63 1.51 -0.71 12.18
N THR A 64 0.68 0.31 11.98
CA THR A 64 0.04 0.59 10.69
C THR A 64 -0.28 2.09 10.52
N VAL A 65 -1.05 2.42 9.48
CA VAL A 65 -1.54 3.77 9.19
C VAL A 65 -2.63 4.18 10.21
N PRO A 66 -2.80 5.48 10.51
CA PRO A 66 -3.92 5.97 11.31
C PRO A 66 -5.26 5.57 10.70
N ALA A 67 -6.28 5.39 11.56
CA ALA A 67 -7.62 4.97 11.14
C ALA A 67 -8.22 5.83 10.02
N ILE A 68 -7.98 7.14 10.03
CA ILE A 68 -8.42 8.06 8.97
C ILE A 68 -7.80 7.74 7.61
N MET A 69 -6.51 7.35 7.58
CA MET A 69 -5.81 6.96 6.35
C MET A 69 -6.25 5.57 5.89
N LYS A 70 -6.47 4.63 6.82
CA LYS A 70 -7.05 3.32 6.45
C LYS A 70 -8.45 3.48 5.85
N GLY A 71 -9.28 4.33 6.45
CA GLY A 71 -10.61 4.66 5.92
C GLY A 71 -10.58 5.36 4.57
N TRP A 72 -9.58 6.22 4.35
CA TRP A 72 -9.32 6.79 3.02
C TRP A 72 -8.99 5.70 2.00
N MET A 73 -8.13 4.74 2.35
CA MET A 73 -7.82 3.61 1.47
C MET A 73 -9.07 2.78 1.16
N ASP A 74 -9.90 2.49 2.17
CA ASP A 74 -11.12 1.68 2.03
C ASP A 74 -12.21 2.34 1.18
N ARG A 75 -12.33 3.67 1.24
CA ARG A 75 -13.35 4.42 0.48
C ARG A 75 -12.89 4.82 -0.92
N VAL A 76 -11.62 5.15 -1.10
CA VAL A 76 -11.11 5.72 -2.35
C VAL A 76 -10.60 4.65 -3.31
N LEU A 77 -9.95 3.60 -2.81
CA LEU A 77 -9.42 2.51 -3.63
C LEU A 77 -10.51 1.48 -3.95
N THR A 78 -11.55 1.90 -4.66
CA THR A 78 -12.72 1.07 -4.96
C THR A 78 -12.44 0.02 -6.04
N LEU A 79 -13.16 -1.10 -5.97
CA LEU A 79 -13.19 -2.11 -7.03
C LEU A 79 -13.62 -1.48 -8.36
N GLY A 80 -12.95 -1.84 -9.45
CA GLY A 80 -13.10 -1.23 -10.78
C GLY A 80 -12.16 -0.05 -11.01
N TYR A 81 -12.05 0.86 -10.04
CA TYR A 81 -11.18 2.04 -10.13
C TYR A 81 -9.71 1.74 -9.80
N ALA A 82 -9.43 1.15 -8.64
CA ALA A 82 -8.06 0.94 -8.15
C ALA A 82 -7.55 -0.48 -8.36
N TYR A 83 -8.45 -1.46 -8.43
CA TYR A 83 -8.13 -2.86 -8.70
C TYR A 83 -9.31 -3.59 -9.35
N SER A 84 -9.04 -4.74 -9.98
CA SER A 84 -10.05 -5.74 -10.37
C SER A 84 -9.53 -7.15 -10.12
N GLU A 85 -10.33 -8.18 -10.40
CA GLU A 85 -9.87 -9.58 -10.31
C GLU A 85 -8.70 -9.84 -11.28
N GLU A 86 -8.78 -9.29 -12.49
CA GLU A 86 -7.80 -9.42 -13.56
C GLU A 86 -6.65 -8.42 -13.43
N ARG A 87 -6.92 -7.22 -12.89
CA ARG A 87 -5.96 -6.11 -12.81
C ARG A 87 -5.55 -5.86 -11.37
N ARG A 88 -4.57 -6.65 -10.91
CA ARG A 88 -3.96 -6.57 -9.57
C ARG A 88 -2.46 -6.86 -9.60
N TYR A 89 -1.76 -6.50 -8.53
CA TYR A 89 -0.30 -6.71 -8.40
C TYR A 89 0.45 -6.15 -9.60
N SER A 90 1.41 -6.88 -10.20
CA SER A 90 2.15 -6.43 -11.37
C SER A 90 1.30 -6.13 -12.62
N GLN A 91 0.02 -6.52 -12.64
CA GLN A 91 -0.95 -6.20 -13.69
C GLN A 91 -2.00 -5.15 -13.26
N GLY A 92 -1.80 -4.54 -12.09
CA GLY A 92 -2.71 -3.59 -11.47
C GLY A 92 -2.94 -2.31 -12.27
N ILE A 93 -4.00 -1.59 -11.91
CA ILE A 93 -4.44 -0.38 -12.61
C ILE A 93 -3.40 0.74 -12.51
N PHE A 94 -2.71 0.85 -11.37
CA PHE A 94 -1.71 1.88 -11.10
C PHE A 94 -0.27 1.47 -11.41
N LYS A 95 -0.05 0.49 -12.30
CA LYS A 95 1.29 -0.03 -12.66
C LYS A 95 2.30 1.00 -13.17
N ASP A 96 1.83 2.11 -13.72
CA ASP A 96 2.68 3.18 -14.25
C ASP A 96 2.92 4.29 -13.22
N LYS A 97 2.34 4.19 -12.02
CA LYS A 97 2.45 5.17 -10.94
C LYS A 97 3.36 4.66 -9.82
N LYS A 98 4.04 5.58 -9.14
CA LYS A 98 4.87 5.29 -7.97
C LYS A 98 4.15 5.64 -6.68
N ALA A 99 4.37 4.84 -5.63
CA ALA A 99 3.84 5.13 -4.31
C ALA A 99 4.91 4.91 -3.24
N MET A 100 4.85 5.69 -2.15
CA MET A 100 5.80 5.59 -1.06
C MET A 100 5.13 5.87 0.29
N LEU A 101 5.51 5.11 1.31
CA LEU A 101 5.16 5.38 2.70
C LEU A 101 6.23 6.32 3.30
N SER A 102 5.81 7.45 3.86
CA SER A 102 6.65 8.37 4.62
C SER A 102 6.09 8.51 6.02
N PHE A 103 6.76 8.00 7.05
CA PHE A 103 6.16 7.96 8.37
C PHE A 103 7.12 8.16 9.52
N THR A 104 6.57 8.62 10.62
CA THR A 104 7.30 8.79 11.88
C THR A 104 6.92 7.69 12.86
N THR A 105 7.88 7.20 13.63
CA THR A 105 7.63 6.26 14.72
C THR A 105 7.79 6.92 16.10
N GLY A 106 7.22 6.32 17.14
CA GLY A 106 7.57 6.65 18.53
C GLY A 106 8.81 5.90 19.06
N SER A 107 9.16 4.80 18.39
CA SER A 107 10.24 3.87 18.76
C SER A 107 11.52 4.13 18.00
N HIS A 108 12.65 3.80 18.63
CA HIS A 108 13.95 3.83 17.97
C HIS A 108 14.04 2.74 16.88
N GLU A 109 14.90 2.97 15.89
CA GLU A 109 15.17 2.02 14.80
C GLU A 109 15.56 0.63 15.32
N SER A 110 16.43 0.57 16.33
CA SER A 110 16.90 -0.68 16.94
C SER A 110 15.79 -1.55 17.54
N MET A 111 14.61 -1.00 17.81
CA MET A 111 13.48 -1.82 18.29
C MET A 111 12.88 -2.65 17.16
N PHE A 112 13.13 -2.29 15.90
CA PHE A 112 12.61 -2.95 14.71
C PHE A 112 13.68 -3.71 13.91
N SER A 113 14.82 -4.03 14.53
CA SER A 113 15.80 -4.97 13.98
C SER A 113 15.30 -6.41 14.09
N ALA A 114 16.05 -7.35 13.49
CA ALA A 114 15.74 -8.79 13.53
C ALA A 114 15.66 -9.37 14.96
N ASP A 115 16.32 -8.74 15.93
CA ASP A 115 16.33 -9.07 17.36
C ASP A 115 15.63 -8.01 18.23
N GLY A 116 15.03 -7.00 17.62
CA GLY A 116 14.32 -5.94 18.30
C GLY A 116 12.95 -6.40 18.81
N VAL A 117 12.50 -5.82 19.93
CA VAL A 117 11.24 -6.21 20.59
C VAL A 117 9.98 -6.03 19.72
N ASN A 118 10.04 -5.12 18.74
CA ASN A 118 8.94 -4.88 17.80
C ASN A 118 9.01 -5.79 16.56
N GLY A 119 10.12 -6.51 16.37
CA GLY A 119 10.37 -7.34 15.20
C GLY A 119 10.71 -6.54 13.94
N ASP A 120 11.04 -7.26 12.87
CA ASP A 120 11.49 -6.70 11.61
C ASP A 120 10.44 -5.75 10.97
N MET A 121 10.88 -4.51 10.68
CA MET A 121 10.06 -3.50 9.99
C MET A 121 9.55 -3.99 8.63
N ASN A 122 10.30 -4.83 7.92
CA ASN A 122 9.87 -5.37 6.62
C ASN A 122 8.60 -6.22 6.75
N VAL A 123 8.47 -7.00 7.82
CA VAL A 123 7.25 -7.76 8.15
C VAL A 123 6.09 -6.82 8.46
N THR A 124 6.36 -5.78 9.24
CA THR A 124 5.36 -4.76 9.61
C THR A 124 4.79 -4.04 8.39
N LEU A 125 5.63 -3.70 7.40
CA LEU A 125 5.21 -2.93 6.23
C LEU A 125 4.61 -3.77 5.11
N TRP A 126 4.83 -5.10 5.11
CA TRP A 126 4.35 -5.98 4.05
C TRP A 126 2.85 -5.84 3.74
N PRO A 127 1.92 -5.80 4.72
CA PRO A 127 0.50 -5.66 4.44
C PRO A 127 0.14 -4.36 3.71
N LEU A 128 0.84 -3.26 4.01
CA LEU A 128 0.59 -1.97 3.37
C LEU A 128 1.24 -1.93 1.98
N GLN A 129 2.51 -2.30 1.88
CA GLN A 129 3.27 -2.22 0.64
C GLN A 129 2.79 -3.23 -0.39
N ASN A 130 2.67 -4.51 -0.02
CA ASN A 130 2.20 -5.55 -0.93
C ASN A 130 0.67 -5.59 -1.01
N GLY A 131 0.01 -5.63 0.14
CA GLY A 131 -1.43 -5.91 0.23
C GLY A 131 -2.35 -4.75 -0.17
N ILE A 132 -1.85 -3.51 -0.17
CA ILE A 132 -2.62 -2.33 -0.60
C ILE A 132 -1.98 -1.70 -1.83
N LEU A 133 -0.74 -1.23 -1.72
CA LEU A 133 -0.12 -0.44 -2.79
C LEU A 133 0.19 -1.30 -4.02
N HIS A 134 0.99 -2.35 -3.85
CA HIS A 134 1.34 -3.24 -4.95
C HIS A 134 0.10 -3.95 -5.50
N TYR A 135 -0.86 -4.34 -4.65
CA TYR A 135 -2.13 -4.92 -5.07
C TYR A 135 -2.87 -4.04 -6.09
N CYS A 136 -2.93 -2.72 -5.88
CA CYS A 136 -3.51 -1.76 -6.83
C CYS A 136 -2.63 -1.51 -8.07
N GLY A 137 -1.38 -2.00 -8.06
CA GLY A 137 -0.43 -1.92 -9.17
C GLY A 137 0.77 -1.04 -8.92
N PHE A 138 0.80 -0.24 -7.85
CA PHE A 138 1.86 0.75 -7.68
C PHE A 138 3.27 0.14 -7.71
N GLN A 139 4.18 0.88 -8.34
CA GLN A 139 5.61 0.72 -8.14
C GLN A 139 5.97 1.30 -6.77
N VAL A 140 6.11 0.43 -5.76
CA VAL A 140 6.34 0.86 -4.38
C VAL A 140 7.81 1.21 -4.16
N LEU A 141 8.09 2.45 -3.76
CA LEU A 141 9.44 2.90 -3.41
C LEU A 141 9.80 2.52 -1.97
N ALA A 142 11.11 2.51 -1.67
CA ALA A 142 11.58 2.31 -0.30
C ALA A 142 10.94 3.33 0.65
N PRO A 143 10.49 2.93 1.85
CA PRO A 143 9.81 3.84 2.76
C PRO A 143 10.76 4.93 3.26
N GLN A 144 10.22 6.12 3.55
CA GLN A 144 10.92 7.13 4.33
C GLN A 144 10.52 6.97 5.80
N ILE A 145 11.42 6.46 6.63
CA ILE A 145 11.13 6.24 8.06
C ILE A 145 11.89 7.28 8.89
N PHE A 146 11.14 8.03 9.70
CA PHE A 146 11.70 8.95 10.69
C PHE A 146 11.57 8.30 12.07
N TRP A 147 12.69 7.80 12.58
CA TRP A 147 12.74 7.06 13.84
C TRP A 147 12.72 7.98 15.06
N ALA A 148 11.68 7.86 15.89
CA ALA A 148 11.51 8.61 17.14
C ALA A 148 11.87 10.11 17.09
N PRO A 149 11.36 10.90 16.11
CA PRO A 149 11.77 12.30 15.94
C PRO A 149 11.44 13.19 17.16
N SER A 150 10.45 12.81 17.97
CA SER A 150 10.12 13.49 19.22
C SER A 150 11.21 13.40 20.28
N ARG A 151 12.14 12.43 20.16
CA ARG A 151 13.28 12.25 21.06
C ARG A 151 14.56 12.94 20.57
N LEU A 152 14.51 13.56 19.38
CA LEU A 152 15.66 14.20 18.77
C LEU A 152 15.72 15.70 19.10
N PRO A 153 16.91 16.31 19.21
CA PRO A 153 17.08 17.76 19.25
C PRO A 153 16.53 18.46 18.01
N SER A 154 16.28 19.77 18.10
CA SER A 154 15.72 20.55 16.99
C SER A 154 16.60 20.54 15.74
N GLU A 155 17.92 20.64 15.92
CA GLU A 155 18.89 20.59 14.84
C GLU A 155 18.83 19.27 14.08
N ALA A 156 18.82 18.14 14.80
CA ALA A 156 18.70 16.81 14.20
C ALA A 156 17.39 16.63 13.42
N ARG A 157 16.27 17.20 13.90
CA ARG A 157 15.01 17.23 13.13
C ARG A 157 15.14 18.06 11.86
N GLY A 158 15.89 19.16 11.89
CA GLY A 158 16.24 19.95 10.70
C GLY A 158 16.97 19.10 9.66
N THR A 159 17.98 18.35 10.08
CA THR A 159 18.73 17.42 9.21
C THR A 159 17.83 16.36 8.57
N LEU A 160 16.87 15.81 9.32
CA LEU A 160 15.89 14.86 8.76
C LEU A 160 15.05 15.49 7.65
N LEU A 161 14.61 16.74 7.81
CA LEU A 161 13.84 17.46 6.80
C LEU A 161 14.67 17.78 5.56
N GLU A 162 15.94 18.17 5.72
CA GLU A 162 16.85 18.41 4.60
C GLU A 162 17.17 17.14 3.83
N GLY A 163 17.43 16.03 4.53
CA GLY A 163 17.62 14.73 3.89
C GLY A 163 16.39 14.30 3.08
N TRP A 164 15.18 14.53 3.64
CA TRP A 164 13.95 14.24 2.93
C TRP A 164 13.75 15.11 1.69
N ARG A 165 14.01 16.42 1.79
CA ARG A 165 14.00 17.34 0.63
C ARG A 165 14.98 16.90 -0.44
N THR A 166 16.18 16.46 -0.05
CA THR A 166 17.23 16.02 -0.96
C THR A 166 16.80 14.76 -1.72
N ARG A 167 16.26 13.76 -1.01
CA ARG A 167 15.73 12.54 -1.64
C ARG A 167 14.63 12.85 -2.67
N LEU A 168 13.71 13.75 -2.33
CA LEU A 168 12.62 14.16 -3.22
C LEU A 168 13.08 14.75 -4.56
N GLN A 169 14.30 15.29 -4.66
CA GLN A 169 14.83 15.81 -5.92
C GLN A 169 15.07 14.72 -6.98
N GLY A 170 15.35 13.48 -6.54
CA GLY A 170 15.65 12.34 -7.42
C GLY A 170 14.69 11.15 -7.28
N VAL A 171 13.66 11.27 -6.43
CA VAL A 171 12.81 10.14 -6.01
C VAL A 171 12.14 9.41 -7.18
N LEU A 172 11.78 10.12 -8.25
CA LEU A 172 11.16 9.52 -9.44
C LEU A 172 12.12 8.62 -10.22
N ALA A 173 13.44 8.77 -10.06
CA ALA A 173 14.43 7.89 -10.70
C ALA A 173 14.78 6.66 -9.83
N GLU A 174 14.34 6.62 -8.57
CA GLU A 174 14.63 5.49 -7.68
C GLU A 174 14.05 4.18 -8.22
N LYS A 175 14.81 3.11 -8.04
CA LYS A 175 14.38 1.74 -8.31
C LYS A 175 13.33 1.34 -7.25
N PRO A 176 12.13 0.89 -7.65
CA PRO A 176 11.13 0.38 -6.71
C PRO A 176 11.60 -0.88 -5.98
N LEU A 177 10.93 -1.18 -4.87
CA LEU A 177 11.01 -2.47 -4.18
C LEU A 177 10.58 -3.60 -5.12
N SER A 178 11.19 -4.77 -4.94
CA SER A 178 10.88 -5.96 -5.72
C SER A 178 9.74 -6.75 -5.06
N PHE A 179 8.73 -7.11 -5.85
CA PHE A 179 7.68 -8.06 -5.49
C PHE A 179 7.66 -9.21 -6.47
N THR A 180 7.16 -10.37 -6.05
CA THR A 180 6.94 -11.49 -6.96
C THR A 180 5.78 -11.15 -7.91
N PRO A 181 6.01 -11.08 -9.23
CA PRO A 181 4.96 -10.69 -10.17
C PRO A 181 3.84 -11.74 -10.25
N LEU A 182 2.64 -11.31 -10.67
CA LEU A 182 1.45 -12.16 -10.70
C LEU A 182 1.56 -13.32 -11.70
N ASP A 183 2.34 -13.17 -12.77
CA ASP A 183 2.57 -14.21 -13.78
C ASP A 183 3.36 -15.42 -13.24
N CYS A 184 4.01 -15.28 -12.09
CA CYS A 184 4.61 -16.40 -11.36
C CYS A 184 3.56 -17.33 -10.71
N PHE A 185 2.29 -16.93 -10.66
CA PHE A 185 1.22 -17.68 -10.00
C PHE A 185 0.25 -18.31 -11.00
N ASP A 186 -0.26 -19.48 -10.65
CA ASP A 186 -1.24 -20.22 -11.44
C ASP A 186 -2.66 -19.82 -11.00
N GLY A 187 -3.34 -19.04 -11.85
CA GLY A 187 -4.72 -18.59 -11.59
C GLY A 187 -5.75 -19.72 -11.56
N GLU A 188 -5.52 -20.80 -12.31
CA GLU A 188 -6.42 -21.97 -12.35
C GLU A 188 -6.22 -22.88 -11.13
N LYS A 189 -5.01 -22.88 -10.55
CA LYS A 189 -4.67 -23.63 -9.34
C LYS A 189 -4.72 -22.77 -8.08
N GLY A 190 -5.72 -21.90 -7.98
CA GLY A 190 -5.98 -21.13 -6.76
C GLY A 190 -4.87 -20.14 -6.39
N PHE A 191 -4.24 -19.53 -7.40
CA PHE A 191 -3.18 -18.54 -7.25
C PHE A 191 -1.96 -19.03 -6.44
N GLN A 192 -1.58 -20.29 -6.64
CA GLN A 192 -0.34 -20.85 -6.08
C GLN A 192 0.87 -20.55 -6.96
N LEU A 193 2.06 -20.44 -6.37
CA LEU A 193 3.31 -20.22 -7.11
C LEU A 193 3.56 -21.39 -8.05
N LYS A 194 3.79 -21.14 -9.36
CA LYS A 194 3.96 -22.21 -10.34
C LYS A 194 5.23 -23.05 -10.06
N PRO A 195 5.21 -24.37 -10.34
CA PRO A 195 6.31 -25.27 -10.00
C PRO A 195 7.69 -24.83 -10.52
N GLU A 196 7.76 -24.27 -11.73
CA GLU A 196 9.03 -23.81 -12.33
C GLU A 196 9.68 -22.68 -11.51
N PHE A 197 8.89 -21.84 -10.86
CA PHE A 197 9.41 -20.81 -9.95
C PHE A 197 9.77 -21.38 -8.58
N GLN A 198 9.08 -22.41 -8.11
CA GLN A 198 9.48 -23.11 -6.89
C GLN A 198 10.83 -23.79 -7.07
N GLU A 199 10.99 -24.59 -8.14
CA GLU A 199 12.20 -25.33 -8.47
C GLU A 199 13.40 -24.39 -8.68
N LYS A 200 13.22 -23.32 -9.48
CA LYS A 200 14.27 -22.33 -9.74
C LYS A 200 14.78 -21.66 -8.46
N ASN A 201 13.95 -21.56 -7.43
CA ASN A 201 14.31 -20.92 -6.18
C ASN A 201 14.57 -21.93 -5.05
N ALA A 202 14.49 -23.23 -5.30
CA ALA A 202 14.62 -24.26 -4.27
C ALA A 202 16.01 -24.27 -3.60
N SER A 203 17.08 -24.02 -4.35
CA SER A 203 18.45 -23.95 -3.86
C SER A 203 18.86 -22.60 -3.26
N LYS A 204 18.02 -21.56 -3.38
CA LYS A 204 18.34 -20.24 -2.82
C LYS A 204 18.23 -20.24 -1.30
N GLU A 205 19.12 -19.50 -0.66
CA GLU A 205 19.12 -19.29 0.80
C GLU A 205 17.91 -18.49 1.27
N TYR A 206 17.55 -17.45 0.52
CA TYR A 206 16.47 -16.54 0.85
C TYR A 206 15.18 -16.84 0.07
N GLY A 207 14.06 -16.45 0.66
CA GLY A 207 12.74 -16.42 0.03
C GLY A 207 12.65 -15.37 -1.09
N LEU A 208 11.50 -15.31 -1.76
CA LEU A 208 11.30 -14.36 -2.86
C LEU A 208 11.02 -12.94 -2.34
N THR A 209 10.22 -12.86 -1.29
CA THR A 209 9.79 -11.63 -0.62
C THR A 209 9.44 -11.95 0.83
N VAL A 210 9.11 -10.92 1.62
CA VAL A 210 8.65 -11.07 3.00
C VAL A 210 7.46 -12.03 3.11
N GLY A 211 6.41 -11.84 2.29
CA GLY A 211 5.22 -12.69 2.35
C GLY A 211 5.32 -14.00 1.55
N ILE A 212 6.28 -14.11 0.64
CA ILE A 212 6.53 -15.32 -0.16
C ILE A 212 7.93 -15.84 0.17
N HIS A 213 8.12 -16.14 1.46
CA HIS A 213 9.40 -16.56 2.00
C HIS A 213 9.70 -18.04 1.76
N LEU A 214 8.70 -18.86 1.37
CA LEU A 214 8.86 -20.28 1.05
C LEU A 214 9.49 -21.13 2.18
N GLY A 215 9.27 -20.72 3.44
CA GLY A 215 9.90 -21.34 4.61
C GLY A 215 11.40 -21.02 4.80
N LYS A 216 11.93 -20.05 4.04
CA LYS A 216 13.33 -19.63 4.04
C LYS A 216 13.55 -18.31 4.77
N ALA A 217 14.82 -17.90 4.89
CA ALA A 217 15.17 -16.58 5.40
C ALA A 217 14.57 -15.46 4.54
N LEU A 218 14.22 -14.32 5.15
CA LEU A 218 13.70 -13.17 4.41
C LEU A 218 14.84 -12.51 3.60
N PRO A 219 14.59 -12.12 2.33
CA PRO A 219 15.60 -11.52 1.47
C PRO A 219 15.96 -10.07 1.85
#